data_AF-A0A150SSH5-F1
#
_entry.id   AF-A0A150SSH5-F1
#
_cell.length_a   1.000
_cell.length_b   1.000
_cell.length_c   1.000
_cell.angle_alpha   90.00
_cell.angle_beta   90.00
_cell.angle_gamma   90.00
#
_symmetry.space_group_name_H-M   'P 1'
#
loop_
_entity.id
_entity.type
_entity.pdbx_description
1 polymer ?
#
loop_
_entity_poly.entity_id
_entity_poly.type
_entity_poly.pdbx_seq_one_letter_code
_entity_poly.pdbx_strand_id
1 'polypeptide(L)'
;MGGGAGGGGRGGRGGNGRGGDQGAGGKNGGNGAEGGGRNAGSCGQGSGGGCPNPAHGGGGGTQAGHPIDPVTGRVYTLAVTDMALPGAFPLVIERAYSSAQRDFDYGLGHGWNHSLGWRVIELRRRRVRVVTATALACEGRCPDEGETVKLPIGLLTRTREGYFLKADDGITRVFEDGFAIDNEFRLSALLDRNGNQARLFYENGTGPLQFVNDSVGRLLRVRRHRDGRIAAFEVKNASARGAWTSFRTYEYL
;
A
#
# COMPACT_ATOMS: atom_id res chain seq x y z
N MET A 1 -35.80 -21.83 55.27
CA MET A 1 -35.25 -22.85 56.19
C MET A 1 -33.99 -23.41 55.54
N GLY A 2 -32.79 -23.50 56.09
CA GLY A 2 -32.08 -22.97 57.29
C GLY A 2 -30.57 -22.96 56.89
N GLY A 3 -29.72 -22.05 57.38
CA GLY A 3 -28.94 -22.19 58.63
C GLY A 3 -27.91 -23.33 58.53
N GLY A 4 -26.60 -23.20 58.76
CA GLY A 4 -25.79 -22.19 59.43
C GLY A 4 -24.31 -22.64 59.46
N ALA A 5 -23.50 -21.88 60.19
CA ALA A 5 -22.04 -21.76 60.13
C ALA A 5 -21.20 -22.75 60.97
N GLY A 6 -19.86 -22.62 60.86
CA GLY A 6 -18.84 -23.07 61.84
C GLY A 6 -17.66 -23.78 61.15
N GLY A 7 -16.47 -23.19 61.03
CA GLY A 7 -15.38 -23.21 62.04
C GLY A 7 -14.49 -24.44 61.78
N GLY A 8 -13.17 -24.44 61.64
CA GLY A 8 -12.04 -23.68 62.16
C GLY A 8 -10.88 -24.69 62.31
N GLY A 9 -9.63 -24.36 61.95
CA GLY A 9 -8.52 -25.33 62.03
C GLY A 9 -7.15 -24.72 61.72
N ARG A 10 -6.18 -24.95 62.60
CA ARG A 10 -4.90 -24.23 62.81
C ARG A 10 -3.69 -24.82 62.04
N GLY A 11 -2.63 -24.01 61.93
CA GLY A 11 -1.21 -24.43 61.84
C GLY A 11 -0.58 -24.18 60.46
N GLY A 12 0.65 -23.67 60.28
CA GLY A 12 1.72 -23.27 61.18
C GLY A 12 2.92 -22.71 60.38
N ARG A 13 3.73 -21.88 61.05
CA ARG A 13 5.17 -21.54 60.90
C ARG A 13 5.87 -21.56 59.51
N GLY A 14 6.46 -20.40 59.20
CA GLY A 14 7.92 -20.25 59.07
C GLY A 14 8.53 -20.20 57.66
N GLY A 15 9.35 -19.17 57.40
CA GLY A 15 10.26 -19.17 56.25
C GLY A 15 10.73 -17.78 55.82
N ASN A 16 11.86 -17.32 56.37
CA ASN A 16 12.54 -16.07 56.03
C ASN A 16 13.13 -16.08 54.61
N GLY A 17 12.76 -15.13 53.75
CA GLY A 17 13.44 -14.82 52.49
C GLY A 17 14.37 -13.63 52.67
N ARG A 18 15.67 -13.91 52.68
CA ARG A 18 16.77 -12.96 52.94
C ARG A 18 17.04 -12.04 51.74
N GLY A 19 17.31 -10.77 52.04
CA GLY A 19 18.15 -9.92 51.20
C GLY A 19 19.59 -10.44 51.16
N GLY A 20 20.27 -10.20 50.05
CA GLY A 20 21.66 -10.59 49.84
C GLY A 20 22.31 -9.68 48.83
N ASP A 21 22.99 -8.65 49.35
CA ASP A 21 23.98 -7.84 48.66
C ASP A 21 25.04 -8.74 48.02
N GLN A 22 25.31 -8.53 46.73
CA GLN A 22 26.46 -9.14 46.07
C GLN A 22 27.46 -8.05 45.71
N GLY A 23 28.30 -7.71 46.69
CA GLY A 23 29.60 -7.14 46.46
C GLY A 23 30.55 -8.22 45.95
N ALA A 24 31.05 -8.07 44.72
CA ALA A 24 32.12 -8.91 44.19
C ALA A 24 33.46 -8.20 44.39
N GLY A 25 34.26 -8.71 45.34
CA GLY A 25 35.63 -8.30 45.56
C GLY A 25 36.56 -8.76 44.44
N GLY A 26 37.37 -7.82 43.93
CA GLY A 26 38.44 -8.12 42.99
C GLY A 26 39.73 -8.51 43.72
N LYS A 27 40.31 -9.67 43.35
CA LYS A 27 41.73 -9.97 43.58
C LYS A 27 42.36 -10.59 42.33
N ASN A 28 43.30 -9.82 41.79
CA ASN A 28 44.52 -10.16 41.05
C ASN A 28 44.49 -11.01 39.77
N GLY A 29 45.03 -10.43 38.69
CA GLY A 29 45.59 -11.18 37.57
C GLY A 29 46.11 -10.30 36.41
N GLY A 30 47.43 -10.08 36.38
CA GLY A 30 48.21 -10.03 35.12
C GLY A 30 48.43 -8.68 34.42
N ASN A 31 49.69 -8.23 34.38
CA ASN A 31 50.21 -7.24 33.43
C ASN A 31 50.31 -7.85 32.01
N GLY A 32 49.84 -7.16 30.98
CA GLY A 32 50.18 -7.48 29.58
C GLY A 32 49.16 -7.02 28.52
N ALA A 33 49.49 -5.90 27.87
CA ALA A 33 49.23 -5.49 26.47
C ALA A 33 47.85 -5.67 25.77
N GLU A 34 47.40 -4.53 25.22
CA GLU A 34 46.66 -4.33 23.96
C GLU A 34 45.22 -4.86 23.79
N GLY A 35 44.26 -3.92 23.70
CA GLY A 35 42.93 -4.21 23.16
C GLY A 35 41.87 -3.13 23.36
N GLY A 36 41.57 -2.39 22.29
CA GLY A 36 40.28 -1.75 21.95
C GLY A 36 39.43 -1.10 23.05
N GLY A 37 39.48 0.23 23.13
CA GLY A 37 38.61 1.03 23.99
C GLY A 37 37.11 0.82 23.71
N ARG A 38 36.36 0.48 24.76
CA ARG A 38 34.90 0.49 24.80
C ARG A 38 34.41 1.87 25.22
N ASN A 39 33.83 2.64 24.30
CA ASN A 39 32.95 3.74 24.67
C ASN A 39 31.51 3.20 24.75
N ALA A 40 31.13 2.75 25.94
CA ALA A 40 29.74 2.55 26.31
C ALA A 40 29.09 3.92 26.57
N GLY A 41 28.44 4.47 25.54
CA GLY A 41 27.61 5.68 25.64
C GLY A 41 26.18 5.30 26.01
N SER A 42 25.82 5.60 27.26
CA SER A 42 24.48 5.58 27.84
C SER A 42 23.38 6.13 26.91
N CYS A 43 22.37 5.32 26.58
CA CYS A 43 21.06 5.84 26.16
C CYS A 43 20.17 5.98 27.40
N GLY A 44 20.45 7.04 28.17
CA GLY A 44 19.60 7.53 29.23
C GLY A 44 18.30 8.15 28.69
N GLN A 45 17.27 8.04 29.52
CA GLN A 45 15.91 8.48 29.27
C GLN A 45 15.79 10.02 29.28
N GLY A 46 15.19 10.57 28.22
CA GLY A 46 14.59 11.91 28.18
C GLY A 46 15.57 13.09 28.09
N SER A 47 15.77 13.62 26.87
CA SER A 47 15.94 15.05 26.55
C SER A 47 16.01 15.23 25.04
N GLY A 48 15.26 16.20 24.50
CA GLY A 48 15.12 16.47 23.07
C GLY A 48 16.44 16.87 22.40
N GLY A 49 17.08 15.91 21.74
CA GLY A 49 18.16 16.11 20.80
C GLY A 49 17.85 15.34 19.53
N GLY A 50 17.48 16.06 18.46
CA GLY A 50 17.25 15.46 17.15
C GLY A 50 18.50 14.74 16.67
N CYS A 51 18.34 13.47 16.28
CA CYS A 51 19.35 12.80 15.48
C CYS A 51 19.47 13.59 14.16
N PRO A 52 20.66 14.13 13.81
CA PRO A 52 20.82 14.80 12.53
C PRO A 52 20.70 13.75 11.44
N ASN A 53 19.63 13.86 10.66
CA ASN A 53 19.44 13.10 9.43
C ASN A 53 20.67 13.35 8.53
N PRO A 54 21.27 12.33 7.88
CA PRO A 54 22.31 12.58 6.90
C PRO A 54 21.71 13.39 5.74
N ALA A 55 22.17 14.63 5.60
CA ALA A 55 21.85 15.46 4.46
C ALA A 55 22.58 14.90 3.24
N HIS A 56 21.85 14.22 2.35
CA HIS A 56 22.35 14.00 0.99
C HIS A 56 22.26 15.33 0.24
N GLY A 57 23.41 15.78 -0.26
CA GLY A 57 23.64 17.15 -0.70
C GLY A 57 22.77 17.63 -1.86
N GLY A 58 22.56 18.95 -1.87
CA GLY A 58 22.42 19.73 -3.09
C GLY A 58 21.00 19.96 -3.62
N GLY A 59 20.26 20.87 -2.98
CA GLY A 59 19.29 21.73 -3.68
C GLY A 59 17.81 21.33 -3.59
N GLY A 60 17.11 21.89 -2.59
CA GLY A 60 15.70 22.25 -2.71
C GLY A 60 14.68 21.10 -2.71
N GLY A 61 14.36 20.58 -1.52
CA GLY A 61 13.23 19.68 -1.33
C GLY A 61 13.06 19.33 0.15
N THR A 62 12.34 20.18 0.88
CA THR A 62 11.96 19.94 2.27
C THR A 62 11.05 18.71 2.40
N GLN A 63 11.45 17.79 3.27
CA GLN A 63 10.65 16.69 3.85
C GLN A 63 10.29 15.51 2.94
N ALA A 64 11.29 14.75 2.46
CA ALA A 64 11.04 13.36 2.11
C ALA A 64 11.08 12.54 3.40
N GLY A 65 9.90 12.19 3.93
CA GLY A 65 9.81 11.18 5.00
C GLY A 65 10.59 9.94 4.61
N HIS A 66 11.06 9.17 5.60
CA HIS A 66 11.79 7.94 5.31
C HIS A 66 10.95 7.08 4.36
N PRO A 67 11.50 6.63 3.21
CA PRO A 67 10.77 5.85 2.21
C PRO A 67 10.48 4.44 2.70
N ILE A 68 10.42 4.24 4.02
CA ILE A 68 10.25 2.96 4.71
C ILE A 68 9.07 3.15 5.65
N ASP A 69 8.11 2.24 5.55
CA ASP A 69 7.04 2.12 6.53
C ASP A 69 7.59 1.38 7.76
N PRO A 70 7.68 2.02 8.94
CA PRO A 70 8.27 1.38 10.11
C PRO A 70 7.43 0.22 10.66
N VAL A 71 6.14 0.13 10.32
CA VAL A 71 5.26 -0.96 10.76
C VAL A 71 5.43 -2.17 9.87
N THR A 72 5.51 -1.97 8.55
CA THR A 72 5.50 -3.07 7.58
C THR A 72 6.88 -3.39 7.00
N GLY A 73 7.86 -2.51 7.18
CA GLY A 73 9.20 -2.61 6.58
C GLY A 73 9.21 -2.36 5.07
N ARG A 74 8.09 -2.00 4.44
CA ARG A 74 8.03 -1.80 2.99
C ARG A 74 8.77 -0.53 2.59
N VAL A 75 9.53 -0.60 1.50
CA VAL A 75 10.12 0.56 0.85
C VAL A 75 9.11 1.13 -0.14
N TYR A 76 8.92 2.44 -0.19
CA TYR A 76 7.95 3.08 -1.08
C TYR A 76 8.36 4.49 -1.51
N THR A 77 7.77 4.97 -2.60
CA THR A 77 7.82 6.37 -3.00
C THR A 77 6.47 7.05 -2.76
N LEU A 78 6.48 8.36 -2.62
CA LEU A 78 5.25 9.14 -2.78
C LEU A 78 4.74 9.01 -4.22
N ALA A 79 3.43 9.13 -4.38
CA ALA A 79 2.81 9.14 -5.70
C ALA A 79 3.23 10.41 -6.47
N VAL A 80 3.58 10.24 -7.74
CA VAL A 80 3.93 11.33 -8.65
C VAL A 80 2.89 11.36 -9.76
N THR A 81 2.26 12.51 -9.97
CA THR A 81 1.31 12.71 -11.07
C THR A 81 2.07 12.73 -12.41
N ASP A 82 1.85 11.70 -13.22
CA ASP A 82 2.42 11.60 -14.57
C ASP A 82 1.49 12.27 -15.61
N MET A 83 0.18 12.36 -15.33
CA MET A 83 -0.80 13.03 -16.20
C MET A 83 -2.06 13.44 -15.42
N ALA A 84 -2.62 14.60 -15.76
CA ALA A 84 -3.94 15.02 -15.29
C ALA A 84 -4.75 15.63 -16.44
N LEU A 85 -5.97 15.14 -16.65
CA LEU A 85 -6.89 15.65 -17.65
C LEU A 85 -8.12 16.25 -16.96
N PRO A 86 -8.38 17.57 -17.11
CA PRO A 86 -9.52 18.22 -16.47
C PRO A 86 -10.83 17.82 -17.14
N GLY A 87 -11.90 17.70 -16.38
CA GLY A 87 -13.24 17.34 -16.85
C GLY A 87 -14.22 17.29 -15.69
N ALA A 88 -15.48 16.95 -15.96
CA ALA A 88 -16.50 16.78 -14.91
C ALA A 88 -16.06 15.75 -13.85
N PHE A 89 -15.39 14.69 -14.30
CA PHE A 89 -14.58 13.82 -13.47
C PHE A 89 -13.12 13.84 -14.00
N PRO A 90 -12.19 14.51 -13.29
CA PRO A 90 -10.79 14.58 -13.69
C PRO A 90 -10.13 13.21 -13.75
N LEU A 91 -9.44 12.91 -14.86
CA LEU A 91 -8.65 11.70 -14.97
C LEU A 91 -7.20 12.00 -14.56
N VAL A 92 -6.77 11.44 -13.43
CA VAL A 92 -5.41 11.61 -12.90
C VAL A 92 -4.68 10.28 -12.90
N ILE A 93 -3.55 10.22 -13.59
CA ILE A 93 -2.62 9.09 -13.54
C ILE A 93 -1.44 9.46 -12.68
N GLU A 94 -1.32 8.74 -11.56
CA GLU A 94 -0.21 8.86 -10.64
C GLU A 94 0.55 7.56 -10.61
N ARG A 95 1.86 7.63 -10.40
CA ARG A 95 2.74 6.46 -10.30
C ARG A 95 3.45 6.45 -8.96
N ALA A 96 3.61 5.27 -8.40
CA ALA A 96 4.34 5.05 -7.16
C ALA A 96 5.08 3.71 -7.21
N TYR A 97 6.14 3.60 -6.42
CA TYR A 97 6.82 2.35 -6.15
C TYR A 97 6.48 1.83 -4.75
N SER A 98 6.39 0.51 -4.61
CA SER A 98 6.33 -0.17 -3.31
C SER A 98 6.95 -1.57 -3.39
N SER A 99 7.87 -1.87 -2.49
CA SER A 99 8.48 -3.20 -2.40
C SER A 99 7.47 -4.30 -2.04
N ALA A 100 6.34 -3.94 -1.43
CA ALA A 100 5.23 -4.87 -1.16
C ALA A 100 4.54 -5.36 -2.45
N GLN A 101 4.80 -4.72 -3.59
CA GLN A 101 4.27 -5.10 -4.90
C GLN A 101 5.35 -5.62 -5.86
N ARG A 102 6.52 -5.99 -5.37
CA ARG A 102 7.61 -6.51 -6.21
C ARG A 102 7.19 -7.69 -7.11
N ASP A 103 6.19 -8.46 -6.72
CA ASP A 103 5.71 -9.62 -7.48
C ASP A 103 4.66 -9.25 -8.54
N PHE A 104 4.21 -7.99 -8.58
CA PHE A 104 3.23 -7.48 -9.54
C PHE A 104 3.90 -6.56 -10.56
N ASP A 105 3.53 -6.74 -11.83
CA ASP A 105 3.84 -5.81 -12.91
C ASP A 105 2.54 -5.20 -13.46
N TYR A 106 2.47 -3.88 -13.46
CA TYR A 106 1.37 -3.09 -14.02
C TYR A 106 1.73 -2.53 -15.41
N GLY A 107 2.81 -3.02 -16.00
CA GLY A 107 3.42 -2.55 -17.24
C GLY A 107 4.50 -1.48 -17.02
N LEU A 108 4.74 -1.05 -15.78
CA LEU A 108 5.81 -0.10 -15.44
C LEU A 108 7.04 -0.79 -14.81
N GLY A 109 7.04 -2.13 -14.79
CA GLY A 109 8.04 -2.94 -14.12
C GLY A 109 7.61 -3.35 -12.71
N HIS A 110 8.28 -4.38 -12.20
CA HIS A 110 8.00 -4.97 -10.89
C HIS A 110 8.09 -3.96 -9.74
N GLY A 111 7.06 -3.89 -8.90
CA GLY A 111 6.97 -2.96 -7.77
C GLY A 111 6.54 -1.54 -8.13
N TRP A 112 6.52 -1.18 -9.42
CA TRP A 112 5.93 0.07 -9.90
C TRP A 112 4.45 -0.13 -10.23
N ASN A 113 3.62 0.79 -9.75
CA ASN A 113 2.19 0.80 -10.01
C ASN A 113 1.71 2.20 -10.42
N HIS A 114 0.50 2.28 -10.96
CA HIS A 114 -0.18 3.52 -11.27
C HIS A 114 -1.62 3.56 -10.72
N SER A 115 -2.23 4.74 -10.67
CA SER A 115 -3.53 4.98 -10.03
C SER A 115 -4.71 4.19 -10.63
N LEU A 116 -4.51 3.61 -11.81
CA LEU A 116 -5.48 2.75 -12.51
C LEU A 116 -5.25 1.25 -12.27
N GLY A 117 -4.20 0.87 -11.54
CA GLY A 117 -3.82 -0.51 -11.22
C GLY A 117 -4.57 -1.11 -10.03
N TRP A 118 -5.84 -0.76 -9.84
CA TRP A 118 -6.65 -1.38 -8.79
C TRP A 118 -7.03 -2.81 -9.15
N ARG A 119 -7.01 -3.70 -8.15
CA ARG A 119 -7.41 -5.11 -8.31
C ARG A 119 -8.21 -5.60 -7.11
N VAL A 120 -9.17 -6.48 -7.37
CA VAL A 120 -9.80 -7.33 -6.36
C VAL A 120 -9.33 -8.75 -6.61
N ILE A 121 -8.73 -9.39 -5.60
CA ILE A 121 -8.19 -10.74 -5.70
C ILE A 121 -8.93 -11.61 -4.69
N GLU A 122 -9.67 -12.61 -5.19
CA GLU A 122 -10.29 -13.61 -4.35
C GLU A 122 -9.23 -14.59 -3.83
N LEU A 123 -9.20 -14.78 -2.52
CA LEU A 123 -8.27 -15.67 -1.85
C LEU A 123 -9.01 -16.91 -1.36
N ARG A 124 -8.24 -17.95 -1.01
CA ARG A 124 -8.79 -19.14 -0.36
C ARG A 124 -9.50 -18.79 0.96
N ARG A 125 -10.38 -19.70 1.42
CA ARG A 125 -11.11 -19.59 2.69
C ARG A 125 -12.03 -18.36 2.77
N ARG A 126 -12.70 -18.00 1.66
CA ARG A 126 -13.67 -16.89 1.59
C ARG A 126 -13.04 -15.56 2.01
N ARG A 127 -11.83 -15.27 1.52
CA ARG A 127 -11.11 -14.02 1.79
C ARG A 127 -10.96 -13.25 0.49
N VAL A 128 -10.86 -11.92 0.59
CA VAL A 128 -10.61 -11.05 -0.56
C VAL A 128 -9.49 -10.08 -0.20
N ARG A 129 -8.64 -9.78 -1.17
CA ARG A 129 -7.62 -8.75 -1.10
C ARG A 129 -7.92 -7.68 -2.13
N VAL A 130 -8.04 -6.44 -1.69
CA VAL A 130 -8.14 -5.30 -2.60
C VAL A 130 -6.80 -4.60 -2.65
N VAL A 131 -6.23 -4.52 -3.84
CA VAL A 131 -4.98 -3.85 -4.13
C VAL A 131 -5.28 -2.45 -4.65
N THR A 132 -4.71 -1.44 -4.00
CA THR A 132 -4.96 -0.02 -4.29
C THR A 132 -3.97 0.56 -5.29
N ALA A 133 -4.32 1.74 -5.83
CA ALA A 133 -3.49 2.60 -6.67
C ALA A 133 -2.07 2.85 -6.12
N THR A 134 -1.94 3.06 -4.81
CA THR A 134 -0.69 3.42 -4.13
C THR A 134 -0.01 2.21 -3.50
N ALA A 135 -0.31 1.01 -4.02
CA ALA A 135 0.35 -0.23 -3.66
C ALA A 135 0.14 -0.72 -2.22
N LEU A 136 -0.86 -0.17 -1.52
CA LEU A 136 -1.37 -0.75 -0.28
C LEU A 136 -2.42 -1.80 -0.63
N ALA A 137 -2.43 -2.91 0.09
CA ALA A 137 -3.50 -3.89 -0.01
C ALA A 137 -4.24 -3.95 1.32
N CYS A 138 -5.57 -4.09 1.27
CA CYS A 138 -6.35 -4.46 2.44
C CYS A 138 -7.01 -5.82 2.18
N GLU A 139 -7.21 -6.59 3.24
CA GLU A 139 -7.93 -7.84 3.15
C GLU A 139 -9.16 -7.85 4.03
N GLY A 140 -10.15 -8.64 3.63
CA GLY A 140 -11.35 -8.90 4.41
C GLY A 140 -11.98 -10.22 4.03
N ARG A 141 -13.22 -10.43 4.47
CA ARG A 141 -14.04 -11.54 4.01
C ARG A 141 -14.50 -11.26 2.58
N CYS A 142 -14.53 -12.30 1.76
CA CYS A 142 -15.13 -12.24 0.43
C CYS A 142 -16.67 -12.17 0.57
N PRO A 143 -17.34 -11.14 0.01
CA PRO A 143 -18.79 -11.07 -0.01
C PRO A 143 -19.40 -12.15 -0.91
N ASP A 144 -20.56 -12.67 -0.52
CA ASP A 144 -21.41 -13.46 -1.42
C ASP A 144 -22.13 -12.54 -2.43
N GLU A 145 -22.69 -13.09 -3.50
CA GLU A 145 -23.43 -12.28 -4.48
C GLU A 145 -24.59 -11.51 -3.82
N GLY A 146 -24.69 -10.22 -4.12
CA GLY A 146 -25.65 -9.29 -3.51
C GLY A 146 -25.22 -8.76 -2.14
N GLU A 147 -24.12 -9.25 -1.58
CA GLU A 147 -23.64 -8.87 -0.26
C GLU A 147 -22.65 -7.71 -0.32
N THR A 148 -22.69 -6.86 0.72
CA THR A 148 -21.72 -5.79 0.96
C THR A 148 -20.88 -6.07 2.21
N VAL A 149 -19.57 -5.91 2.11
CA VAL A 149 -18.61 -6.02 3.22
C VAL A 149 -17.87 -4.69 3.41
N LYS A 150 -17.75 -4.24 4.66
CA LYS A 150 -16.88 -3.10 5.00
C LYS A 150 -15.42 -3.56 5.04
N LEU A 151 -14.59 -2.87 4.28
CA LEU A 151 -13.13 -2.94 4.32
C LEU A 151 -12.56 -1.61 4.87
N PRO A 152 -11.28 -1.58 5.27
CA PRO A 152 -10.63 -0.34 5.72
C PRO A 152 -10.63 0.80 4.69
N ILE A 153 -10.87 0.49 3.41
CA ILE A 153 -10.81 1.42 2.28
C ILE A 153 -12.19 1.80 1.72
N GLY A 154 -13.28 1.21 2.22
CA GLY A 154 -14.61 1.39 1.64
C GLY A 154 -15.54 0.20 1.79
N LEU A 155 -16.64 0.24 1.07
CA LEU A 155 -17.65 -0.82 1.02
C LEU A 155 -17.48 -1.62 -0.27
N LEU A 156 -17.12 -2.90 -0.16
CA LEU A 156 -16.99 -3.81 -1.28
C LEU A 156 -18.28 -4.63 -1.43
N THR A 157 -18.89 -4.58 -2.60
CA THR A 157 -20.11 -5.32 -2.93
C THR A 157 -19.81 -6.31 -4.05
N ARG A 158 -20.21 -7.58 -3.90
CA ARG A 158 -20.20 -8.55 -5.01
C ARG A 158 -21.54 -8.50 -5.73
N THR A 159 -21.52 -8.41 -7.05
CA THR A 159 -22.71 -8.59 -7.91
C THR A 159 -22.45 -9.72 -8.89
N ARG A 160 -23.47 -10.06 -9.69
CA ARG A 160 -23.37 -11.04 -10.77
C ARG A 160 -22.38 -10.62 -11.87
N GLU A 161 -22.17 -9.31 -12.04
CA GLU A 161 -21.33 -8.73 -13.08
C GLU A 161 -19.90 -8.45 -12.64
N GLY A 162 -19.59 -8.54 -11.34
CA GLY A 162 -18.34 -8.02 -10.85
C GLY A 162 -18.31 -7.64 -9.38
N TYR A 163 -17.41 -6.72 -9.06
CA TYR A 163 -17.36 -6.03 -7.78
C TYR A 163 -17.54 -4.53 -7.97
N PHE A 164 -18.19 -3.91 -6.99
CA PHE A 164 -18.21 -2.46 -6.83
C PHE A 164 -17.59 -2.12 -5.47
N LEU A 165 -16.56 -1.28 -5.49
CA LEU A 165 -15.98 -0.70 -4.29
C LEU A 165 -16.36 0.77 -4.21
N LYS A 166 -17.29 1.10 -3.32
CA LYS A 166 -17.52 2.49 -2.91
C LYS A 166 -16.42 2.86 -1.91
N ALA A 167 -15.35 3.46 -2.40
CA ALA A 167 -14.22 3.82 -1.58
C ALA A 167 -14.51 5.07 -0.75
N ASP A 168 -13.73 5.25 0.32
CA ASP A 168 -13.93 6.36 1.26
C ASP A 168 -13.56 7.74 0.64
N ASP A 169 -12.88 7.76 -0.50
CA ASP A 169 -12.63 8.98 -1.31
C ASP A 169 -13.85 9.45 -2.11
N GLY A 170 -14.98 8.73 -2.02
CA GLY A 170 -16.21 9.04 -2.74
C GLY A 170 -16.23 8.57 -4.19
N ILE A 171 -15.15 7.92 -4.66
CA ILE A 171 -15.06 7.34 -6.00
C ILE A 171 -15.40 5.85 -5.94
N THR A 172 -16.39 5.47 -6.75
CA THR A 172 -16.75 4.07 -6.93
C THR A 172 -15.84 3.45 -7.98
N ARG A 173 -15.22 2.33 -7.63
CA ARG A 173 -14.38 1.51 -8.51
C ARG A 173 -15.15 0.26 -8.92
N VAL A 174 -15.16 -0.03 -10.20
CA VAL A 174 -15.87 -1.18 -10.78
C VAL A 174 -14.86 -2.19 -11.28
N PHE A 175 -15.14 -3.46 -11.04
CA PHE A 175 -14.32 -4.59 -11.47
C PHE A 175 -15.23 -5.64 -12.11
N GLU A 176 -15.40 -5.60 -13.43
CA GLU A 176 -16.32 -6.51 -14.14
C GLU A 176 -15.68 -7.89 -14.39
N ASP A 177 -16.50 -8.95 -14.30
CA ASP A 177 -16.10 -10.35 -14.53
C ASP A 177 -15.49 -10.56 -15.93
N GLY A 178 -15.92 -9.78 -16.93
CA GLY A 178 -15.37 -9.83 -18.29
C GLY A 178 -13.90 -9.41 -18.42
N PHE A 179 -13.35 -8.77 -17.39
CA PHE A 179 -11.93 -8.38 -17.30
C PHE A 179 -11.16 -9.17 -16.22
N ALA A 180 -11.80 -10.22 -15.66
CA ALA A 180 -11.18 -11.07 -14.65
C ALA A 180 -10.23 -12.10 -15.28
N ILE A 181 -9.17 -12.43 -14.56
CA ILE A 181 -8.24 -13.51 -14.89
C ILE A 181 -8.13 -14.39 -13.67
N ASP A 182 -8.57 -15.64 -13.80
CA ASP A 182 -8.67 -16.58 -12.70
C ASP A 182 -9.49 -15.98 -11.54
N ASN A 183 -8.81 -15.57 -10.47
CA ASN A 183 -9.36 -15.00 -9.25
C ASN A 183 -9.06 -13.49 -9.09
N GLU A 184 -8.47 -12.85 -10.10
CA GLU A 184 -8.12 -11.43 -10.10
C GLU A 184 -9.06 -10.63 -11.02
N PHE A 185 -9.78 -9.68 -10.42
CA PHE A 185 -10.63 -8.72 -11.11
C PHE A 185 -9.90 -7.38 -11.22
N ARG A 186 -9.81 -6.85 -12.44
CA ARG A 186 -9.13 -5.58 -12.73
C ARG A 186 -10.12 -4.43 -12.82
N LEU A 187 -9.65 -3.22 -12.50
CA LEU A 187 -10.45 -2.01 -12.58
C LEU A 187 -10.97 -1.78 -14.00
N SER A 188 -12.28 -1.71 -14.18
CA SER A 188 -12.89 -1.41 -15.48
C SER A 188 -13.53 -0.03 -15.54
N ALA A 189 -13.89 0.57 -14.40
CA ALA A 189 -14.38 1.93 -14.36
C ALA A 189 -14.14 2.64 -13.02
N LEU A 190 -14.04 3.96 -13.10
CA LEU A 190 -14.10 4.91 -11.98
C LEU A 190 -15.35 5.77 -12.16
N LEU A 191 -16.14 5.94 -11.10
CA LEU A 191 -17.37 6.73 -11.12
C LEU A 191 -17.44 7.66 -9.91
N ASP A 192 -17.84 8.91 -10.13
CA ASP A 192 -18.23 9.81 -9.04
C ASP A 192 -19.71 9.66 -8.67
N ARG A 193 -20.14 10.37 -7.62
CA ARG A 193 -21.53 10.40 -7.15
C ARG A 193 -22.53 10.99 -8.15
N ASN A 194 -22.06 11.75 -9.14
CA ASN A 194 -22.89 12.41 -10.15
C ASN A 194 -23.05 11.53 -11.41
N GLY A 195 -22.42 10.34 -11.43
CA GLY A 195 -22.43 9.44 -12.58
C GLY A 195 -21.40 9.77 -13.66
N ASN A 196 -20.52 10.76 -13.43
CA ASN A 196 -19.39 10.99 -14.31
C ASN A 196 -18.40 9.82 -14.16
N GLN A 197 -17.84 9.36 -15.27
CA GLN A 197 -17.03 8.14 -15.26
C GLN A 197 -15.79 8.21 -16.13
N ALA A 198 -14.78 7.43 -15.77
CA ALA A 198 -13.71 7.01 -16.68
C ALA A 198 -13.76 5.47 -16.84
N ARG A 199 -13.67 4.96 -18.07
CA ARG A 199 -13.72 3.51 -18.37
C ARG A 199 -12.41 3.03 -18.96
N LEU A 200 -11.97 1.85 -18.52
CA LEU A 200 -10.72 1.23 -18.89
C LEU A 200 -10.99 0.05 -19.83
N PHE A 201 -10.12 -0.12 -20.82
CA PHE A 201 -10.23 -1.18 -21.81
C PHE A 201 -8.91 -1.91 -21.95
N TYR A 202 -8.98 -3.23 -21.83
CA TYR A 202 -7.85 -4.14 -21.88
C TYR A 202 -7.84 -4.89 -23.21
N GLU A 203 -6.63 -5.22 -23.70
CA GLU A 203 -6.47 -6.03 -24.90
C GLU A 203 -7.19 -7.37 -24.75
N ASN A 204 -8.11 -7.69 -25.66
CA ASN A 204 -8.93 -8.91 -25.58
C ASN A 204 -9.64 -9.12 -24.22
N GLY A 205 -9.88 -8.06 -23.45
CA GLY A 205 -10.49 -8.10 -22.12
C GLY A 205 -9.52 -8.47 -20.98
N THR A 206 -8.60 -9.41 -21.18
CA THR A 206 -7.72 -9.89 -20.09
C THR A 206 -6.25 -9.51 -20.26
N GLY A 207 -5.89 -9.00 -21.43
CA GLY A 207 -4.54 -8.53 -21.73
C GLY A 207 -4.18 -7.22 -21.03
N PRO A 208 -3.10 -6.55 -21.48
CA PRO A 208 -2.66 -5.30 -20.89
C PRO A 208 -3.66 -4.15 -21.10
N LEU A 209 -3.64 -3.15 -20.21
CA LEU A 209 -4.44 -1.92 -20.40
C LEU A 209 -4.02 -1.24 -21.71
N GLN A 210 -5.01 -0.93 -22.56
CA GLN A 210 -4.83 -0.32 -23.88
C GLN A 210 -5.40 1.10 -23.93
N PHE A 211 -6.60 1.31 -23.38
CA PHE A 211 -7.29 2.60 -23.47
C PHE A 211 -8.02 2.99 -22.19
N VAL A 212 -8.19 4.30 -22.02
CA VAL A 212 -9.12 4.88 -21.03
C VAL A 212 -9.98 5.93 -21.74
N ASN A 213 -11.30 5.79 -21.64
CA ASN A 213 -12.22 6.87 -22.00
C ASN A 213 -12.51 7.69 -20.76
N ASP A 214 -12.24 8.99 -20.81
CA ASP A 214 -12.56 9.88 -19.69
C ASP A 214 -14.00 10.39 -19.72
N SER A 215 -14.35 11.20 -18.72
CA SER A 215 -15.71 11.72 -18.53
C SER A 215 -16.20 12.71 -19.57
N VAL A 216 -15.30 13.26 -20.39
CA VAL A 216 -15.63 14.22 -21.45
C VAL A 216 -15.47 13.60 -22.84
N GLY A 217 -15.24 12.29 -22.93
CA GLY A 217 -15.16 11.53 -24.18
C GLY A 217 -13.78 11.54 -24.84
N ARG A 218 -12.72 12.00 -24.17
CA ARG A 218 -11.36 11.88 -24.69
C ARG A 218 -10.88 10.44 -24.53
N LEU A 219 -10.24 9.94 -25.58
CA LEU A 219 -9.57 8.65 -25.59
C LEU A 219 -8.10 8.82 -25.20
N LEU A 220 -7.73 8.26 -24.06
CA LEU A 220 -6.36 8.03 -23.66
C LEU A 220 -5.90 6.66 -24.18
N ARG A 221 -4.75 6.61 -24.85
CA ARG A 221 -4.06 5.41 -25.26
C ARG A 221 -2.86 5.14 -24.36
N VAL A 222 -2.66 3.87 -24.01
CA VAL A 222 -1.45 3.37 -23.34
C VAL A 222 -0.53 2.79 -24.41
N ARG A 223 0.47 3.56 -24.83
CA ARG A 223 1.47 3.09 -25.80
C ARG A 223 2.46 2.18 -25.09
N ARG A 224 2.86 1.08 -25.73
CA ARG A 224 3.84 0.11 -25.20
C ARG A 224 5.09 0.01 -26.05
N HIS A 225 6.18 -0.39 -25.41
CA HIS A 225 7.41 -0.85 -26.06
C HIS A 225 7.21 -2.28 -26.59
N ARG A 226 8.17 -2.78 -27.37
CA ARG A 226 8.12 -4.15 -27.92
C ARG A 226 8.18 -5.24 -26.85
N ASP A 227 8.78 -4.94 -25.70
CA ASP A 227 8.86 -5.82 -24.54
C ASP A 227 7.55 -5.87 -23.72
N GLY A 228 6.53 -5.13 -24.15
CA GLY A 228 5.22 -5.08 -23.49
C GLY A 228 5.13 -4.06 -22.36
N ARG A 229 6.20 -3.35 -21.98
CA ARG A 229 6.13 -2.29 -20.96
C ARG A 229 5.45 -1.04 -21.49
N ILE A 230 4.80 -0.29 -20.60
CA ILE A 230 4.18 0.99 -20.91
C ILE A 230 5.29 1.97 -21.29
N ALA A 231 5.21 2.47 -22.52
CA ALA A 231 6.11 3.48 -23.04
C ALA A 231 5.57 4.88 -22.84
N ALA A 232 4.25 5.09 -22.93
CA ALA A 232 3.64 6.41 -22.70
C ALA A 232 2.13 6.35 -22.44
N PHE A 233 1.63 7.41 -21.80
CA PHE A 233 0.20 7.77 -21.77
C PHE A 233 -0.05 8.91 -22.75
N GLU A 234 -0.96 8.71 -23.70
CA GLU A 234 -1.16 9.62 -24.84
C GLU A 234 -2.62 9.94 -25.06
N VAL A 235 -2.96 11.21 -25.28
CA VAL A 235 -4.35 11.62 -25.54
C VAL A 235 -4.50 12.10 -26.96
N LYS A 236 -5.62 11.75 -27.59
CA LYS A 236 -5.97 12.29 -28.90
C LYS A 236 -6.35 13.76 -28.77
N ASN A 237 -5.54 14.65 -29.34
CA ASN A 237 -5.73 16.07 -29.26
C ASN A 237 -6.61 16.57 -30.43
N ALA A 238 -7.82 17.05 -30.11
CA ALA A 238 -8.74 17.63 -31.10
C ALA A 238 -8.19 18.91 -31.73
N SER A 239 -7.48 19.75 -30.97
CA SER A 239 -6.86 21.00 -31.46
C SER A 239 -5.65 20.75 -32.36
N ALA A 240 -5.03 19.56 -32.29
CA ALA A 240 -3.93 19.14 -33.16
C ALA A 240 -4.39 18.23 -34.32
N ARG A 241 -5.60 18.46 -34.87
CA ARG A 241 -6.17 17.68 -35.99
C ARG A 241 -6.27 16.17 -35.72
N GLY A 242 -6.43 15.77 -34.46
CA GLY A 242 -6.53 14.36 -34.06
C GLY A 242 -5.18 13.65 -33.84
N ALA A 243 -4.07 14.38 -33.80
CA ALA A 243 -2.76 13.83 -33.44
C ALA A 243 -2.72 13.37 -31.96
N TRP A 244 -1.89 12.37 -31.67
CA TRP A 244 -1.64 11.91 -30.31
C TRP A 244 -0.57 12.77 -29.64
N THR A 245 -0.85 13.23 -28.41
CA THR A 245 0.12 13.96 -27.59
C THR A 245 0.48 13.13 -26.36
N SER A 246 1.77 12.88 -26.16
CA SER A 246 2.28 12.17 -24.98
C SER A 246 2.35 13.11 -23.78
N PHE A 247 1.76 12.70 -22.66
CA PHE A 247 1.86 13.42 -21.38
C PHE A 247 3.05 12.94 -20.55
N ARG A 248 3.36 11.64 -20.65
CA ARG A 248 4.51 11.02 -20.00
C ARG A 248 5.08 9.91 -20.88
N THR A 249 6.40 9.80 -20.91
CA THR A 249 7.15 8.71 -21.56
C THR A 249 8.04 8.02 -20.53
N TYR A 250 8.19 6.70 -20.65
CA TYR A 250 9.03 5.88 -19.78
C TYR A 250 10.13 5.19 -20.57
N GLU A 251 11.34 5.21 -20.00
CA GLU A 251 12.51 4.50 -20.50
C GLU A 251 12.92 3.48 -19.44
N TYR A 252 13.32 2.29 -19.91
CA TYR A 252 13.74 1.18 -19.06
C TYR A 252 15.18 0.83 -19.46
N LEU A 253 16.05 0.74 -18.46
CA LEU A 253 17.45 0.32 -18.61
C LEU A 253 17.56 -1.20 -18.63
#